data_AF-D7FU77-F1
#
_entry.id   AF-D7FU77-F1
#
_cell.length_a   1.000
_cell.length_b   1.000
_cell.length_c   1.000
_cell.angle_alpha   90.00
_cell.angle_beta   90.00
_cell.angle_gamma   90.00
#
_symmetry.space_group_name_H-M   'P 1'
#
loop_
_entity.id
_entity.type
_entity.pdbx_description
1 polymer ?
#
loop_
_entity_poly.entity_id
_entity_poly.type
_entity_poly.pdbx_seq_one_letter_code
_entity_poly.pdbx_strand_id
1 'polypeptide(L)'
;MNSVLARGGKSVLAPAARGQQHRGNGSVARAAGALRTAVAGGRRAASPTLQAAGYHRAGQQLARSSGGAAVGGRELHNSASKVKEPEEVVVLSSSRTAKSVDKSAMLEARKGRFPMDRPFPGVPPLKPPGALKRPETLTTTLPNGLRVASQETYGALCTFGIVVNAGSRLETDLNTGTCHLLELMAFKSTATRSHQQVVSEFEEMGGTTSTHGSRDQMLYCVDVLRDNLERAVELLADTLINPRVTPEEVEEQKAVIGFQLEDTMPEVTMRESLMTAAFKGQPLGRPYWCPKSALPKLEANMVRSFRKRHFTPGKMVLAGAGVDHDELVRLGNKYFGGLEAVEGGNGDVVDAAGPAESSYVGGESRNVVAKHKDKLTRVSVAFKVGGWHDDLLVPTCVLQVLLGGGDSFSAGGPGKGMYSRLYREVLNRFYWAEAAEAFSMIHDETGLLGIAGAAADKLRAGQLMHVFCEHFATLATVPVTDEELSRARNMLKCNVLTHLESRLVLFEDIGRQMLTYGRRETPESLVR
;
A
#
# COMPACT_ATOMS: atom_id res chain seq x y z
N MET A 1 -50.71 -13.74 -50.90
CA MET A 1 -52.15 -13.70 -50.56
C MET A 1 -52.23 -12.86 -49.28
N ASN A 2 -52.52 -11.54 -49.35
CA ASN A 2 -53.83 -10.88 -49.57
C ASN A 2 -54.82 -11.20 -48.42
N SER A 3 -55.52 -10.28 -47.74
CA SER A 3 -55.72 -8.81 -47.84
C SER A 3 -55.57 -8.10 -46.46
N VAL A 4 -55.49 -6.77 -46.23
CA VAL A 4 -55.69 -5.50 -47.00
C VAL A 4 -57.08 -4.82 -46.87
N LEU A 5 -57.10 -3.49 -46.57
CA LEU A 5 -58.21 -2.47 -46.51
C LEU A 5 -59.10 -2.40 -45.22
N ALA A 6 -59.60 -1.25 -44.71
CA ALA A 6 -59.29 0.19 -44.93
C ALA A 6 -60.03 1.18 -43.96
N ARG A 7 -59.59 2.47 -43.98
CA ARG A 7 -60.31 3.74 -43.60
C ARG A 7 -60.61 3.96 -42.09
N GLY A 8 -60.60 5.18 -41.54
CA GLY A 8 -60.25 6.51 -42.07
C GLY A 8 -61.24 7.60 -41.63
N GLY A 9 -60.79 8.62 -40.87
CA GLY A 9 -61.64 9.69 -40.34
C GLY A 9 -60.98 11.08 -40.31
N LYS A 10 -61.77 12.11 -40.65
CA LYS A 10 -61.44 13.56 -40.69
C LYS A 10 -62.02 14.25 -39.44
N SER A 11 -61.63 15.44 -38.96
CA SER A 11 -60.53 16.42 -39.17
C SER A 11 -60.75 17.57 -38.15
N VAL A 12 -59.92 18.65 -38.12
CA VAL A 12 -60.34 20.09 -38.20
C VAL A 12 -59.26 21.09 -37.70
N LEU A 13 -58.95 22.06 -38.58
CA LEU A 13 -58.48 23.46 -38.42
C LEU A 13 -57.24 23.91 -37.59
N ALA A 14 -56.56 24.90 -38.19
CA ALA A 14 -55.52 25.80 -37.66
C ALA A 14 -56.15 27.22 -37.43
N PRO A 15 -55.48 28.42 -37.42
CA PRO A 15 -54.11 28.79 -37.82
C PRO A 15 -53.38 29.79 -36.88
N ALA A 16 -52.25 30.34 -37.35
CA ALA A 16 -51.32 31.21 -36.64
C ALA A 16 -51.61 32.72 -36.76
N ALA A 17 -50.99 33.53 -35.89
CA ALA A 17 -50.81 34.98 -36.07
C ALA A 17 -49.46 35.47 -35.50
N ARG A 18 -48.83 36.45 -36.17
CA ARG A 18 -47.61 37.16 -35.74
C ARG A 18 -47.98 38.42 -34.96
N GLY A 19 -47.10 38.88 -34.06
CA GLY A 19 -47.12 40.24 -33.51
C GLY A 19 -45.72 40.70 -33.10
N GLN A 20 -45.19 41.74 -33.76
CA GLN A 20 -44.00 42.48 -33.33
C GLN A 20 -44.42 43.71 -32.53
N GLN A 21 -43.64 44.16 -31.53
CA GLN A 21 -43.07 45.52 -31.51
C GLN A 21 -42.08 45.76 -30.34
N HIS A 22 -41.20 46.74 -30.53
CA HIS A 22 -40.11 47.18 -29.65
C HIS A 22 -40.58 47.99 -28.42
N ARG A 23 -39.78 48.01 -27.32
CA ARG A 23 -38.87 49.12 -26.90
C ARG A 23 -38.38 49.01 -25.44
N GLY A 24 -37.21 49.59 -25.15
CA GLY A 24 -36.73 49.94 -23.78
C GLY A 24 -35.69 48.97 -23.20
N ASN A 25 -34.39 49.10 -23.47
CA ASN A 25 -33.37 49.95 -22.78
C ASN A 25 -33.15 49.67 -21.28
N GLY A 26 -31.91 49.27 -20.93
CA GLY A 26 -31.43 49.15 -19.54
C GLY A 26 -30.10 48.40 -19.42
N SER A 27 -28.99 49.15 -19.43
CA SER A 27 -27.59 48.81 -19.09
C SER A 27 -27.39 47.72 -18.00
N VAL A 28 -26.29 46.95 -17.93
CA VAL A 28 -24.87 47.36 -17.95
C VAL A 28 -23.98 46.27 -18.61
N ALA A 29 -22.84 46.67 -19.19
CA ALA A 29 -21.87 45.78 -19.85
C ALA A 29 -20.53 45.64 -19.09
N ARG A 30 -19.76 44.62 -19.52
CA ARG A 30 -18.31 44.37 -19.26
C ARG A 30 -17.89 43.86 -17.87
N ALA A 31 -17.48 42.59 -17.84
CA ALA A 31 -16.07 42.23 -17.59
C ALA A 31 -15.80 40.78 -18.05
N ALA A 32 -15.42 40.59 -19.32
CA ALA A 32 -14.90 39.33 -19.83
C ALA A 32 -13.54 39.58 -20.47
N GLY A 33 -12.46 39.13 -19.83
CA GLY A 33 -11.10 39.34 -20.33
C GLY A 33 -9.99 39.28 -19.28
N ALA A 34 -9.65 38.08 -18.80
CA ALA A 34 -8.32 37.70 -18.31
C ALA A 34 -8.24 36.17 -18.16
N LEU A 35 -7.05 35.59 -18.39
CA LEU A 35 -6.70 34.15 -18.40
C LEU A 35 -6.99 33.36 -19.69
N ARG A 36 -6.28 33.75 -20.77
CA ARG A 36 -5.90 32.86 -21.88
C ARG A 36 -4.46 33.12 -22.33
N THR A 37 -3.50 32.63 -21.56
CA THR A 37 -2.08 32.49 -21.92
C THR A 37 -1.46 31.40 -21.05
N ALA A 38 -0.42 30.73 -21.56
CA ALA A 38 0.33 29.63 -20.91
C ALA A 38 -0.38 28.27 -20.73
N VAL A 39 -0.77 27.63 -21.85
CA VAL A 39 -0.81 26.16 -21.95
C VAL A 39 -0.01 25.72 -23.18
N ALA A 40 1.30 25.54 -22.99
CA ALA A 40 2.20 24.86 -23.91
C ALA A 40 3.43 24.37 -23.13
N GLY A 41 3.71 23.06 -23.13
CA GLY A 41 4.93 22.51 -22.53
C GLY A 41 4.80 21.85 -21.14
N GLY A 42 3.70 21.17 -20.85
CA GLY A 42 3.59 20.30 -19.66
C GLY A 42 3.82 18.83 -19.99
N ARG A 43 4.94 18.23 -19.55
CA ARG A 43 5.08 16.76 -19.51
C ARG A 43 4.07 16.20 -18.51
N ARG A 44 3.43 15.07 -18.82
CA ARG A 44 2.47 14.41 -17.92
C ARG A 44 3.19 13.99 -16.63
N ALA A 45 2.97 14.72 -15.54
CA ALA A 45 3.18 14.20 -14.20
C ALA A 45 2.14 13.09 -13.94
N ALA A 46 2.59 11.92 -13.52
CA ALA A 46 1.70 10.83 -13.12
C ALA A 46 1.20 11.10 -11.69
N SER A 47 -0.12 11.07 -11.49
CA SER A 47 -0.73 11.24 -10.17
C SER A 47 -0.73 9.88 -9.43
N PRO A 48 -0.13 9.76 -8.23
CA PRO A 48 -0.09 8.52 -7.48
C PRO A 48 -1.27 8.44 -6.49
N THR A 49 -2.28 7.64 -6.79
CA THR A 49 -3.36 7.29 -5.83
C THR A 49 -3.98 5.95 -6.22
N LEU A 50 -4.49 5.20 -5.24
CA LEU A 50 -4.99 3.80 -5.31
C LEU A 50 -3.89 2.71 -5.36
N GLN A 51 -3.26 2.49 -4.20
CA GLN A 51 -2.49 1.26 -3.91
C GLN A 51 -2.90 0.62 -2.57
N ALA A 52 -4.19 0.71 -2.22
CA ALA A 52 -4.77 0.21 -0.97
C ALA A 52 -5.76 -0.95 -1.20
N ALA A 53 -5.33 -1.98 -1.95
CA ALA A 53 -6.02 -3.27 -2.04
C ALA A 53 -5.08 -4.35 -2.61
N GLY A 54 -4.34 -5.03 -1.73
CA GLY A 54 -3.57 -6.24 -2.07
C GLY A 54 -2.36 -6.04 -2.98
N TYR A 55 -1.15 -6.27 -2.45
CA TYR A 55 0.03 -6.53 -3.26
C TYR A 55 -0.07 -7.92 -3.94
N HIS A 56 -0.92 -8.02 -4.97
CA HIS A 56 -1.01 -9.15 -5.91
C HIS A 56 -0.76 -8.75 -7.37
N ARG A 57 -0.46 -7.48 -7.66
CA ARG A 57 -0.40 -6.94 -9.04
C ARG A 57 0.94 -6.35 -9.52
N ALA A 58 2.01 -6.38 -8.71
CA ALA A 58 3.28 -5.67 -9.03
C ALA A 58 4.51 -6.56 -9.34
N GLY A 59 4.36 -7.88 -9.44
CA GLY A 59 5.49 -8.83 -9.63
C GLY A 59 5.79 -9.28 -11.07
N GLN A 60 5.21 -8.65 -12.11
CA GLN A 60 5.28 -9.17 -13.49
C GLN A 60 5.67 -8.14 -14.55
N GLN A 61 6.82 -7.50 -14.38
CA GLN A 61 7.56 -6.87 -15.47
C GLN A 61 9.00 -6.63 -15.04
N LEU A 62 9.92 -7.55 -15.39
CA LEU A 62 11.38 -7.40 -15.61
C LEU A 62 12.13 -8.73 -15.39
N ALA A 63 12.16 -9.59 -16.43
CA ALA A 63 13.06 -10.74 -16.46
C ALA A 63 13.39 -11.17 -17.91
N ARG A 64 14.39 -10.55 -18.55
CA ARG A 64 15.03 -11.06 -19.77
C ARG A 64 16.52 -10.69 -19.81
N SER A 65 17.30 -11.58 -20.44
CA SER A 65 18.77 -11.57 -20.62
C SER A 65 19.59 -11.58 -19.31
N SER A 66 20.26 -12.68 -18.96
CA SER A 66 21.35 -13.25 -19.75
C SER A 66 21.64 -14.71 -19.34
N GLY A 67 21.94 -15.56 -20.33
CA GLY A 67 22.49 -16.91 -20.10
C GLY A 67 23.95 -16.94 -20.51
N GLY A 68 24.81 -17.55 -19.70
CA GLY A 68 26.25 -17.67 -19.95
C GLY A 68 26.78 -18.99 -19.36
N ALA A 69 27.55 -19.73 -20.16
CA ALA A 69 27.91 -21.12 -19.89
C ALA A 69 28.79 -21.35 -18.65
N ALA A 70 28.64 -22.53 -18.05
CA ALA A 70 29.59 -23.07 -17.09
C ALA A 70 30.60 -23.99 -17.80
N VAL A 71 31.89 -23.86 -17.45
CA VAL A 71 32.95 -24.85 -17.74
C VAL A 71 33.72 -25.06 -16.44
N GLY A 72 33.96 -26.32 -16.08
CA GLY A 72 34.58 -26.68 -14.80
C GLY A 72 36.10 -26.73 -14.81
N GLY A 73 36.68 -26.69 -13.61
CA GLY A 73 38.10 -26.95 -13.36
C GLY A 73 38.31 -27.23 -11.87
N ARG A 74 38.85 -28.40 -11.53
CA ARG A 74 39.35 -28.74 -10.18
C ARG A 74 40.79 -28.27 -10.07
N GLU A 75 41.22 -27.83 -8.88
CA GLU A 75 42.50 -28.25 -8.29
C GLU A 75 42.56 -28.03 -6.77
N LEU A 76 43.62 -28.53 -6.12
CA LEU A 76 43.71 -28.83 -4.68
C LEU A 76 44.90 -28.13 -3.99
N HIS A 77 44.80 -28.01 -2.65
CA HIS A 77 45.88 -27.67 -1.70
C HIS A 77 46.45 -26.22 -1.77
N ASN A 78 47.09 -25.64 -0.75
CA ASN A 78 47.38 -26.12 0.62
C ASN A 78 47.32 -25.01 1.70
N SER A 79 47.41 -25.43 2.95
CA SER A 79 47.61 -24.68 4.21
C SER A 79 48.45 -23.39 4.17
N ALA A 80 48.07 -22.38 4.97
CA ALA A 80 48.87 -21.90 6.12
C ALA A 80 48.13 -20.82 6.95
N SER A 81 48.31 -20.87 8.27
CA SER A 81 47.75 -19.93 9.27
C SER A 81 48.51 -18.62 9.38
N LYS A 82 47.81 -17.50 9.64
CA LYS A 82 48.33 -16.37 10.43
C LYS A 82 47.19 -15.52 11.01
N VAL A 83 47.29 -15.20 12.30
CA VAL A 83 46.37 -14.33 13.05
C VAL A 83 46.59 -12.87 12.65
N LYS A 84 45.52 -12.07 12.59
CA LYS A 84 45.60 -10.60 12.60
C LYS A 84 44.39 -9.97 13.29
N GLU A 85 44.63 -8.82 13.90
CA GLU A 85 43.74 -8.00 14.72
C GLU A 85 42.57 -7.37 13.93
N PRO A 86 41.51 -6.84 14.59
CA PRO A 86 40.23 -6.57 13.92
C PRO A 86 40.30 -5.35 13.00
N GLU A 87 39.82 -5.51 11.76
CA GLU A 87 39.63 -4.40 10.81
C GLU A 87 38.29 -3.68 11.06
N GLU A 88 38.32 -2.35 11.09
CA GLU A 88 37.14 -1.49 11.17
C GLU A 88 36.21 -1.71 9.97
N VAL A 89 34.90 -1.85 10.23
CA VAL A 89 33.88 -1.99 9.18
C VAL A 89 33.57 -0.61 8.61
N VAL A 90 34.29 -0.24 7.56
CA VAL A 90 34.07 1.03 6.86
C VAL A 90 33.08 0.85 5.70
N VAL A 91 31.84 1.29 5.92
CA VAL A 91 30.84 1.49 4.86
C VAL A 91 31.12 2.82 4.16
N LEU A 92 31.48 2.74 2.88
CA LEU A 92 31.63 3.88 1.94
C LEU A 92 32.32 5.16 2.46
N SER A 93 33.34 5.07 3.34
CA SER A 93 34.26 6.20 3.48
C SER A 93 35.16 6.30 2.24
N SER A 94 35.50 7.54 1.88
CA SER A 94 36.35 7.88 0.74
C SER A 94 37.82 7.54 1.02
N SER A 95 38.14 6.25 0.98
CA SER A 95 39.50 5.75 1.22
C SER A 95 40.50 6.34 0.22
N ARG A 96 41.48 7.06 0.74
CA ARG A 96 42.56 7.72 -0.02
C ARG A 96 43.62 6.71 -0.50
N THR A 97 43.22 5.76 -1.33
CA THR A 97 44.11 4.90 -2.13
C THR A 97 43.78 5.04 -3.60
N ALA A 98 43.91 6.28 -4.10
CA ALA A 98 43.85 6.58 -5.51
C ALA A 98 45.02 5.91 -6.25
N LYS A 99 44.80 4.69 -6.76
CA LYS A 99 45.57 4.17 -7.90
C LYS A 99 45.55 5.24 -8.99
N SER A 100 46.69 5.49 -9.62
CA SER A 100 46.91 6.63 -10.51
C SER A 100 45.77 6.78 -11.53
N VAL A 101 44.91 7.79 -11.33
CA VAL A 101 43.82 8.08 -12.24
C VAL A 101 44.42 8.47 -13.59
N ASP A 102 44.05 7.76 -14.65
CA ASP A 102 44.51 8.08 -16.00
C ASP A 102 43.97 9.45 -16.42
N LYS A 103 44.85 10.44 -16.31
CA LYS A 103 44.56 11.84 -16.65
C LYS A 103 44.19 12.01 -18.12
N SER A 104 44.69 11.15 -19.01
CA SER A 104 44.37 11.22 -20.45
C SER A 104 42.94 10.74 -20.71
N ALA A 105 42.54 9.63 -20.10
CA ALA A 105 41.19 9.09 -20.23
C ALA A 105 40.14 9.99 -19.54
N MET A 106 40.47 10.60 -18.38
CA MET A 106 39.62 11.64 -17.78
C MET A 106 39.52 12.92 -18.64
N LEU A 107 40.56 13.27 -19.39
CA LEU A 107 40.54 14.42 -20.29
C LEU A 107 39.64 14.17 -21.50
N GLU A 108 39.70 12.98 -22.11
CA GLU A 108 38.77 12.58 -23.19
C GLU A 108 37.32 12.44 -22.70
N ALA A 109 37.12 11.99 -21.47
CA ALA A 109 35.81 12.01 -20.82
C ALA A 109 35.27 13.43 -20.63
N ARG A 110 36.09 14.37 -20.14
CA ARG A 110 35.73 15.80 -20.03
C ARG A 110 35.43 16.47 -21.38
N LYS A 111 35.99 15.96 -22.48
CA LYS A 111 35.67 16.41 -23.85
C LYS A 111 34.36 15.82 -24.42
N GLY A 112 33.64 15.01 -23.65
CA GLY A 112 32.39 14.37 -24.08
C GLY A 112 32.58 13.25 -25.12
N ARG A 113 33.80 12.70 -25.26
CA ARG A 113 34.14 11.68 -26.27
C ARG A 113 34.44 10.31 -25.64
N PHE A 114 33.85 10.02 -24.49
CA PHE A 114 34.00 8.71 -23.87
C PHE A 114 32.98 7.72 -24.45
N PRO A 115 33.42 6.63 -25.11
CA PRO A 115 32.51 5.62 -25.60
C PRO A 115 31.99 4.79 -24.41
N MET A 116 30.71 4.39 -24.49
CA MET A 116 29.98 3.70 -23.43
C MET A 116 30.28 2.18 -23.36
N ASP A 117 31.17 1.69 -24.22
CA ASP A 117 31.56 0.27 -24.35
C ASP A 117 32.72 -0.14 -23.42
N ARG A 118 33.30 0.81 -22.70
CA ARG A 118 34.41 0.59 -21.76
C ARG A 118 34.14 1.25 -20.40
N PRO A 119 34.70 0.74 -19.27
CA PRO A 119 34.50 1.33 -17.95
C PRO A 119 35.04 2.75 -17.85
N PHE A 120 34.30 3.64 -17.16
CA PHE A 120 34.74 5.02 -16.97
C PHE A 120 35.99 5.09 -16.06
N PRO A 121 37.01 5.93 -16.38
CA PRO A 121 38.27 5.93 -15.65
C PRO A 121 38.10 6.48 -14.23
N GLY A 122 38.69 5.81 -13.25
CA GLY A 122 38.66 6.25 -11.84
C GLY A 122 37.40 5.88 -11.07
N VAL A 123 36.45 5.14 -11.65
CA VAL A 123 35.36 4.51 -10.89
C VAL A 123 35.94 3.39 -10.00
N PRO A 124 35.66 3.36 -8.69
CA PRO A 124 36.11 2.28 -7.82
C PRO A 124 35.54 0.91 -8.25
N PRO A 125 36.30 -0.20 -8.10
CA PRO A 125 35.76 -1.53 -8.37
C PRO A 125 34.63 -1.85 -7.40
N LEU A 126 33.54 -2.43 -7.92
CA LEU A 126 32.44 -2.93 -7.09
C LEU A 126 32.91 -4.08 -6.20
N LYS A 127 32.44 -4.14 -4.95
CA LYS A 127 32.63 -5.32 -4.09
C LYS A 127 31.84 -6.49 -4.70
N PRO A 128 32.43 -7.70 -4.83
CA PRO A 128 31.70 -8.86 -5.35
C PRO A 128 30.61 -9.28 -4.35
N PRO A 129 29.45 -9.81 -4.80
CA PRO A 129 28.37 -10.21 -3.90
C PRO A 129 28.79 -11.19 -2.79
N GLY A 130 29.70 -12.12 -3.09
CA GLY A 130 30.25 -13.07 -2.11
C GLY A 130 31.15 -12.47 -1.01
N ALA A 131 31.47 -11.17 -1.09
CA ALA A 131 32.16 -10.43 -0.03
C ALA A 131 31.19 -9.59 0.85
N LEU A 132 29.89 -9.60 0.53
CA LEU A 132 28.86 -8.99 1.36
C LEU A 132 28.41 -10.00 2.43
N LYS A 133 28.19 -9.53 3.66
CA LYS A 133 27.55 -10.37 4.69
C LYS A 133 26.09 -10.58 4.30
N ARG A 134 25.48 -11.68 4.73
CA ARG A 134 24.01 -11.81 4.63
C ARG A 134 23.38 -10.74 5.53
N PRO A 135 22.43 -9.93 5.04
CA PRO A 135 21.73 -9.00 5.91
C PRO A 135 20.89 -9.73 6.96
N GLU A 136 20.94 -9.22 8.19
CA GLU A 136 20.10 -9.63 9.31
C GLU A 136 19.22 -8.45 9.71
N THR A 137 18.04 -8.73 10.30
CA THR A 137 17.22 -7.66 10.88
C THR A 137 17.71 -7.38 12.29
N LEU A 138 18.23 -6.17 12.50
CA LEU A 138 18.69 -5.69 13.80
C LEU A 138 17.60 -4.85 14.45
N THR A 139 17.48 -4.93 15.78
CA THR A 139 16.44 -4.26 16.55
C THR A 139 17.01 -3.63 17.82
N THR A 140 16.57 -2.41 18.13
CA THR A 140 16.95 -1.65 19.33
C THR A 140 15.71 -0.94 19.87
N THR A 141 15.50 -0.93 21.19
CA THR A 141 14.44 -0.11 21.82
C THR A 141 15.08 1.09 22.50
N LEU A 142 14.63 2.29 22.14
CA LEU A 142 15.09 3.54 22.77
C LEU A 142 14.51 3.70 24.18
N PRO A 143 15.13 4.51 25.06
CA PRO A 143 14.66 4.70 26.43
C PRO A 143 13.20 5.18 26.57
N ASN A 144 12.65 5.87 25.56
CA ASN A 144 11.26 6.31 25.55
C ASN A 144 10.26 5.27 24.99
N GLY A 145 10.72 4.05 24.72
CA GLY A 145 9.90 2.95 24.22
C GLY A 145 9.73 2.88 22.70
N LEU A 146 10.27 3.85 21.94
CA LEU A 146 10.31 3.74 20.47
C LEU A 146 11.21 2.57 20.05
N ARG A 147 10.66 1.66 19.26
CA ARG A 147 11.41 0.56 18.66
C ARG A 147 12.04 1.01 17.34
N VAL A 148 13.31 0.70 17.14
CA VAL A 148 14.05 0.91 15.90
C VAL A 148 14.41 -0.46 15.33
N ALA A 149 14.11 -0.70 14.06
CA ALA A 149 14.42 -1.94 13.38
C ALA A 149 14.97 -1.67 11.99
N SER A 150 16.05 -2.34 11.59
CA SER A 150 16.54 -2.21 10.21
C SER A 150 17.15 -3.48 9.65
N GLN A 151 17.17 -3.56 8.32
CA GLN A 151 17.90 -4.58 7.58
C GLN A 151 18.67 -3.92 6.41
N GLU A 152 19.92 -4.31 6.25
CA GLU A 152 20.75 -3.91 5.11
C GLU A 152 20.28 -4.58 3.79
N THR A 153 20.50 -3.91 2.66
CA THR A 153 20.24 -4.41 1.29
C THR A 153 21.41 -4.13 0.32
N TYR A 154 22.43 -3.37 0.76
CA TYR A 154 23.61 -2.93 -0.02
C TYR A 154 23.33 -2.14 -1.33
N GLY A 155 22.07 -1.83 -1.66
CA GLY A 155 21.71 -0.97 -2.79
C GLY A 155 21.82 0.52 -2.46
N ALA A 156 21.99 1.39 -3.47
CA ALA A 156 22.22 2.84 -3.28
C ALA A 156 21.03 3.63 -2.69
N LEU A 157 19.84 3.02 -2.68
CA LEU A 157 18.61 3.59 -2.13
C LEU A 157 18.28 2.95 -0.78
N CYS A 158 17.68 3.74 0.10
CA CYS A 158 17.13 3.28 1.37
C CYS A 158 15.66 3.68 1.50
N THR A 159 14.87 2.74 1.99
CA THR A 159 13.47 2.96 2.37
C THR A 159 13.40 2.97 3.89
N PHE A 160 12.83 4.00 4.50
CA PHE A 160 12.61 4.02 5.94
C PHE A 160 11.31 4.74 6.28
N GLY A 161 10.89 4.63 7.53
CA GLY A 161 9.61 5.19 7.93
C GLY A 161 9.18 4.83 9.34
N ILE A 162 8.04 5.39 9.75
CA ILE A 162 7.42 5.06 11.02
C ILE A 162 6.14 4.27 10.75
N VAL A 163 6.01 3.11 11.41
CA VAL A 163 4.73 2.40 11.51
C VAL A 163 4.14 2.69 12.88
N VAL A 164 2.90 3.14 12.91
CA VAL A 164 2.13 3.47 14.12
C VAL A 164 1.06 2.40 14.33
N ASN A 165 0.92 1.89 15.55
CA ASN A 165 -0.22 1.05 15.96
C ASN A 165 -1.46 1.93 16.22
N ALA A 166 -1.96 2.50 15.14
CA ALA A 166 -3.16 3.32 15.09
C ALA A 166 -3.83 3.23 13.71
N GLY A 167 -5.14 3.06 13.70
CA GLY A 167 -5.96 2.97 12.49
C GLY A 167 -7.44 3.18 12.80
N SER A 168 -8.31 2.98 11.81
CA SER A 168 -9.74 3.34 11.94
C SER A 168 -10.50 2.58 13.03
N ARG A 169 -9.99 1.45 13.55
CA ARG A 169 -10.59 0.77 14.71
C ARG A 169 -10.53 1.60 16.00
N LEU A 170 -9.56 2.52 16.10
CA LEU A 170 -9.40 3.45 17.23
C LEU A 170 -10.30 4.69 17.10
N GLU A 171 -11.06 4.80 16.01
CA GLU A 171 -12.06 5.84 15.86
C GLU A 171 -13.32 5.53 16.67
N THR A 172 -14.03 6.60 16.98
CA THR A 172 -15.37 6.61 17.55
C THR A 172 -16.37 7.06 16.48
N ASP A 173 -17.66 6.86 16.75
CA ASP A 173 -18.73 7.23 15.81
C ASP A 173 -18.83 8.76 15.61
N LEU A 174 -18.16 9.56 16.46
CA LEU A 174 -18.06 11.01 16.35
C LEU A 174 -16.93 11.49 15.43
N ASN A 175 -15.89 10.68 15.21
CA ASN A 175 -14.70 11.05 14.43
C ASN A 175 -14.34 10.03 13.33
N THR A 176 -15.32 9.23 12.89
CA THR A 176 -15.14 8.24 11.80
C THR A 176 -14.62 8.88 10.51
N GLY A 177 -13.53 8.35 9.96
CA GLY A 177 -12.81 8.89 8.80
C GLY A 177 -11.69 9.86 9.14
N THR A 178 -11.36 10.07 10.42
CA THR A 178 -10.18 10.86 10.84
C THR A 178 -8.89 10.25 10.31
N CYS A 179 -8.74 8.93 10.28
CA CYS A 179 -7.55 8.22 9.79
C CYS A 179 -7.35 8.42 8.28
N HIS A 180 -8.44 8.38 7.49
CA HIS A 180 -8.39 8.65 6.05
C HIS A 180 -8.01 10.12 5.76
N LEU A 181 -8.55 11.07 6.54
CA LEU A 181 -8.10 12.46 6.47
C LEU A 181 -6.65 12.63 6.91
N LEU A 182 -6.22 11.92 7.96
CA LEU A 182 -4.88 11.99 8.52
C LEU A 182 -3.82 11.41 7.57
N GLU A 183 -4.15 10.36 6.83
CA GLU A 183 -3.35 9.80 5.72
C GLU A 183 -3.07 10.87 4.64
N LEU A 184 -4.09 11.60 4.19
CA LEU A 184 -3.94 12.69 3.21
C LEU A 184 -3.28 13.96 3.78
N MET A 185 -3.37 14.14 5.11
CA MET A 185 -2.70 15.21 5.85
C MET A 185 -1.24 14.87 6.21
N ALA A 186 -0.74 13.69 5.83
CA ALA A 186 0.68 13.37 5.96
C ALA A 186 1.54 14.26 5.05
N PHE A 187 2.75 14.61 5.52
CA PHE A 187 3.71 15.46 4.79
C PHE A 187 3.15 16.84 4.34
N LYS A 188 2.09 17.34 5.01
CA LYS A 188 1.59 18.72 4.93
C LYS A 188 2.42 19.68 5.79
N SER A 189 1.98 20.93 5.94
CA SER A 189 2.75 21.95 6.67
C SER A 189 3.03 21.54 8.12
N THR A 190 4.24 21.86 8.58
CA THR A 190 4.69 21.66 9.97
C THR A 190 4.71 22.99 10.72
N ALA A 191 5.14 22.98 11.97
CA ALA A 191 5.40 24.19 12.74
C ALA A 191 6.61 24.99 12.20
N THR A 192 7.52 24.34 11.48
CA THR A 192 8.79 24.94 11.00
C THR A 192 8.84 25.14 9.47
N ARG A 193 8.05 24.37 8.71
CA ARG A 193 8.06 24.34 7.23
C ARG A 193 6.64 24.42 6.66
N SER A 194 6.46 25.18 5.59
CA SER A 194 5.24 25.11 4.76
C SER A 194 5.19 23.81 3.95
N HIS A 195 3.99 23.36 3.55
CA HIS A 195 3.83 22.18 2.68
C HIS A 195 4.70 22.25 1.41
N GLN A 196 4.84 23.43 0.78
CA GLN A 196 5.70 23.61 -0.39
C GLN A 196 7.18 23.37 -0.08
N GLN A 197 7.67 23.79 1.10
CA GLN A 197 9.04 23.52 1.53
C GLN A 197 9.25 22.03 1.80
N VAL A 198 8.31 21.36 2.49
CA VAL A 198 8.36 19.92 2.73
C VAL A 198 8.47 19.15 1.41
N VAL A 199 7.65 19.49 0.41
CA VAL A 199 7.71 18.86 -0.92
C VAL A 199 9.04 19.16 -1.63
N SER A 200 9.49 20.42 -1.66
CA SER A 200 10.75 20.82 -2.30
C SER A 200 11.95 20.11 -1.70
N GLU A 201 12.04 20.03 -0.36
CA GLU A 201 13.15 19.37 0.33
C GLU A 201 13.20 17.85 0.00
N PHE A 202 12.05 17.17 -0.09
CA PHE A 202 12.03 15.77 -0.55
C PHE A 202 12.40 15.62 -2.03
N GLU A 203 11.88 16.47 -2.93
CA GLU A 203 12.20 16.43 -4.36
C GLU A 203 13.70 16.71 -4.63
N GLU A 204 14.31 17.66 -3.91
CA GLU A 204 15.75 17.95 -3.95
C GLU A 204 16.61 16.75 -3.56
N MET A 205 16.13 15.91 -2.63
CA MET A 205 16.80 14.68 -2.22
C MET A 205 16.58 13.51 -3.19
N GLY A 206 15.79 13.71 -4.25
CA GLY A 206 15.29 12.65 -5.14
C GLY A 206 14.34 11.68 -4.42
N GLY A 207 13.72 12.13 -3.33
CA GLY A 207 12.92 11.32 -2.44
C GLY A 207 11.48 11.15 -2.91
N THR A 208 10.88 10.03 -2.52
CA THR A 208 9.44 9.82 -2.63
C THR A 208 8.85 9.50 -1.26
N THR A 209 7.70 10.08 -0.95
CA THR A 209 6.97 9.83 0.28
C THR A 209 5.65 9.14 -0.01
N SER A 210 5.24 8.22 0.86
CA SER A 210 3.90 7.64 0.83
C SER A 210 3.38 7.42 2.24
N THR A 211 2.05 7.46 2.39
CA THR A 211 1.37 7.12 3.63
C THR A 211 0.28 6.12 3.31
N HIS A 212 0.12 5.11 4.17
CA HIS A 212 -0.89 4.07 4.01
C HIS A 212 -1.53 3.78 5.37
N GLY A 213 -2.83 4.04 5.51
CA GLY A 213 -3.60 3.67 6.69
C GLY A 213 -4.37 2.36 6.54
N SER A 214 -4.70 1.74 7.66
CA SER A 214 -5.59 0.57 7.74
C SER A 214 -6.48 0.64 8.99
N ARG A 215 -7.16 -0.47 9.31
CA ARG A 215 -7.97 -0.59 10.53
C ARG A 215 -7.11 -0.55 11.80
N ASP A 216 -5.95 -1.20 11.79
CA ASP A 216 -5.09 -1.39 12.97
C ASP A 216 -3.86 -0.47 12.95
N GLN A 217 -3.27 -0.23 11.78
CA GLN A 217 -1.92 0.33 11.65
C GLN A 217 -1.86 1.41 10.56
N MET A 218 -0.86 2.28 10.67
CA MET A 218 -0.62 3.35 9.69
C MET A 218 0.87 3.56 9.47
N LEU A 219 1.26 3.63 8.20
CA LEU A 219 2.63 3.64 7.73
C LEU A 219 2.96 5.00 7.13
N TYR A 220 4.02 5.65 7.61
CA TYR A 220 4.66 6.80 6.97
C TYR A 220 5.97 6.31 6.37
N CYS A 221 6.12 6.40 5.04
CA CYS A 221 7.24 5.81 4.31
C CYS A 221 7.97 6.86 3.45
N VAL A 222 9.29 6.77 3.41
CA VAL A 222 10.21 7.61 2.63
C VAL A 222 11.21 6.68 1.91
N ASP A 223 11.35 6.80 0.58
CA ASP A 223 12.44 6.16 -0.19
C ASP A 223 13.34 7.25 -0.79
N VAL A 224 14.64 7.22 -0.48
CA VAL A 224 15.66 8.22 -0.86
C VAL A 224 17.00 7.54 -1.17
N LEU A 225 17.95 8.30 -1.74
CA LEU A 225 19.37 7.92 -1.75
C LEU A 225 19.94 7.93 -0.32
N ARG A 226 20.81 6.97 0.00
CA ARG A 226 21.40 6.82 1.35
C ARG A 226 22.07 8.09 1.88
N ASP A 227 22.78 8.81 1.01
CA ASP A 227 23.51 10.04 1.35
C ASP A 227 22.58 11.14 1.90
N ASN A 228 21.26 11.04 1.66
CA ASN A 228 20.24 11.96 2.15
C ASN A 228 19.50 11.48 3.42
N LEU A 229 19.88 10.34 4.00
CA LEU A 229 19.17 9.71 5.13
C LEU A 229 18.94 10.66 6.31
N GLU A 230 19.98 11.34 6.81
CA GLU A 230 19.83 12.23 7.99
C GLU A 230 18.87 13.40 7.72
N ARG A 231 18.96 14.04 6.54
CA ARG A 231 18.02 15.10 6.12
C ARG A 231 16.59 14.58 5.99
N ALA A 232 16.43 13.38 5.45
CA ALA A 232 15.11 12.79 5.22
C ALA A 232 14.46 12.29 6.52
N VAL A 233 15.23 11.77 7.48
CA VAL A 233 14.74 11.39 8.82
C VAL A 233 14.34 12.64 9.62
N GLU A 234 15.08 13.75 9.51
CA GLU A 234 14.67 15.03 10.09
C GLU A 234 13.28 15.48 9.60
N LEU A 235 13.08 15.45 8.28
CA LEU A 235 11.85 15.92 7.65
C LEU A 235 10.66 14.98 7.95
N LEU A 236 10.91 13.67 8.03
CA LEU A 236 9.95 12.69 8.55
C LEU A 236 9.57 13.01 10.01
N ALA A 237 10.54 13.30 10.87
CA ALA A 237 10.29 13.62 12.26
C ALA A 237 9.48 14.91 12.42
N ASP A 238 9.82 15.98 11.69
CA ASP A 238 9.11 17.26 11.75
C ASP A 238 7.65 17.14 11.29
N THR A 239 7.38 16.37 10.22
CA THR A 239 6.02 16.11 9.71
C THR A 239 5.21 15.18 10.61
N LEU A 240 5.87 14.29 11.37
CA LEU A 240 5.22 13.36 12.30
C LEU A 240 4.98 13.95 13.70
N ILE A 241 5.90 14.79 14.20
CA ILE A 241 5.88 15.33 15.56
C ILE A 241 5.22 16.72 15.60
N ASN A 242 5.54 17.59 14.63
CA ASN A 242 5.15 19.01 14.64
C ASN A 242 4.18 19.40 13.49
N PRO A 243 3.10 18.64 13.20
CA PRO A 243 2.17 18.99 12.12
C PRO A 243 1.39 20.26 12.47
N ARG A 244 1.15 21.16 11.50
CA ARG A 244 0.35 22.36 11.73
C ARG A 244 -1.15 22.07 11.72
N VAL A 245 -1.59 21.16 10.83
CA VAL A 245 -2.98 20.72 10.65
C VAL A 245 -3.93 21.93 10.59
N THR A 246 -3.82 22.80 9.58
CA THR A 246 -4.69 23.99 9.54
C THR A 246 -6.12 23.65 9.09
N PRO A 247 -7.13 24.46 9.45
CA PRO A 247 -8.49 24.27 8.93
C PRO A 247 -8.55 24.31 7.40
N GLU A 248 -7.74 25.17 6.77
CA GLU A 248 -7.67 25.32 5.31
C GLU A 248 -7.13 24.04 4.64
N GLU A 249 -6.00 23.51 5.11
CA GLU A 249 -5.44 22.24 4.61
C GLU A 249 -6.43 21.07 4.80
N VAL A 250 -7.20 21.08 5.89
CA VAL A 250 -8.24 20.08 6.16
C VAL A 250 -9.42 20.19 5.19
N GLU A 251 -9.92 21.38 4.88
CA GLU A 251 -10.98 21.54 3.86
C GLU A 251 -10.49 21.16 2.45
N GLU A 252 -9.23 21.46 2.11
CA GLU A 252 -8.61 20.96 0.87
C GLU A 252 -8.60 19.43 0.81
N GLN A 253 -8.17 18.74 1.88
CA GLN A 253 -8.17 17.28 1.89
C GLN A 253 -9.58 16.70 1.96
N LYS A 254 -10.55 17.37 2.59
CA LYS A 254 -11.98 16.98 2.54
C LYS A 254 -12.52 17.04 1.11
N ALA A 255 -12.09 17.98 0.28
CA ALA A 255 -12.43 18.00 -1.14
C ALA A 255 -11.81 16.81 -1.92
N VAL A 256 -10.55 16.44 -1.61
CA VAL A 256 -9.91 15.24 -2.18
C VAL A 256 -10.66 13.96 -1.79
N ILE A 257 -11.04 13.81 -0.51
CA ILE A 257 -11.88 12.68 -0.04
C ILE A 257 -13.23 12.68 -0.74
N GLY A 258 -13.86 13.84 -0.92
CA GLY A 258 -15.10 13.99 -1.68
C GLY A 258 -15.00 13.39 -3.09
N PHE A 259 -13.93 13.73 -3.83
CA PHE A 259 -13.65 13.19 -5.16
C PHE A 259 -13.35 11.69 -5.14
N GLN A 260 -12.52 11.22 -4.19
CA GLN A 260 -12.26 9.78 -4.02
C GLN A 260 -13.54 8.97 -3.77
N LEU A 261 -14.48 9.52 -2.99
CA LEU A 261 -15.79 8.91 -2.72
C LEU A 261 -16.78 8.98 -3.91
N GLU A 262 -16.46 9.70 -4.97
CA GLU A 262 -17.19 9.68 -6.24
C GLU A 262 -16.59 8.67 -7.23
N ASP A 263 -15.28 8.47 -7.22
CA ASP A 263 -14.56 7.51 -8.09
C ASP A 263 -14.14 6.21 -7.39
N THR A 264 -14.69 5.92 -6.20
CA THR A 264 -14.34 4.72 -5.41
C THR A 264 -14.65 3.44 -6.17
N MET A 265 -13.64 2.58 -6.30
CA MET A 265 -13.80 1.26 -6.90
C MET A 265 -14.83 0.40 -6.12
N PRO A 266 -15.77 -0.30 -6.79
CA PRO A 266 -16.78 -1.11 -6.12
C PRO A 266 -16.20 -2.21 -5.22
N GLU A 267 -15.02 -2.72 -5.56
CA GLU A 267 -14.27 -3.72 -4.79
C GLU A 267 -13.90 -3.19 -3.40
N VAL A 268 -13.52 -1.91 -3.30
CA VAL A 268 -13.26 -1.24 -2.02
C VAL A 268 -14.55 -1.12 -1.22
N THR A 269 -15.62 -0.61 -1.83
CA THR A 269 -16.95 -0.49 -1.20
C THR A 269 -17.46 -1.84 -0.69
N MET A 270 -17.24 -2.91 -1.45
CA MET A 270 -17.61 -4.28 -1.10
C MET A 270 -16.80 -4.81 0.10
N ARG A 271 -15.47 -4.61 0.12
CA ARG A 271 -14.62 -5.03 1.25
C ARG A 271 -14.97 -4.28 2.54
N GLU A 272 -15.21 -2.97 2.46
CA GLU A 272 -15.68 -2.18 3.61
C GLU A 272 -17.04 -2.67 4.11
N SER A 273 -17.98 -2.94 3.20
CA SER A 273 -19.33 -3.41 3.57
C SER A 273 -19.33 -4.81 4.17
N LEU A 274 -18.40 -5.67 3.73
CA LEU A 274 -18.18 -6.99 4.33
C LEU A 274 -17.69 -6.87 5.78
N MET A 275 -16.71 -5.98 6.04
CA MET A 275 -16.23 -5.71 7.41
C MET A 275 -17.33 -5.13 8.30
N THR A 276 -18.08 -4.14 7.82
CA THR A 276 -19.21 -3.54 8.54
C THR A 276 -20.32 -4.56 8.84
N ALA A 277 -20.55 -5.54 7.94
CA ALA A 277 -21.49 -6.62 8.20
C ALA A 277 -20.95 -7.63 9.23
N ALA A 278 -19.72 -8.12 9.03
CA ALA A 278 -19.09 -9.14 9.87
C ALA A 278 -18.89 -8.72 11.33
N PHE A 279 -18.58 -7.45 11.57
CA PHE A 279 -18.25 -6.87 12.88
C PHE A 279 -19.20 -5.69 13.22
N LYS A 280 -20.49 -5.83 12.90
CA LYS A 280 -21.49 -4.77 13.02
C LYS A 280 -21.48 -4.09 14.40
N GLY A 281 -21.30 -2.77 14.41
CA GLY A 281 -21.31 -1.95 15.64
C GLY A 281 -20.04 -2.03 16.49
N GLN A 282 -18.99 -2.71 16.02
CA GLN A 282 -17.74 -2.96 16.75
C GLN A 282 -16.54 -2.26 16.07
N PRO A 283 -15.40 -2.08 16.77
CA PRO A 283 -14.22 -1.38 16.24
C PRO A 283 -13.76 -1.83 14.84
N LEU A 284 -13.62 -3.13 14.57
CA LEU A 284 -13.22 -3.62 13.22
C LEU A 284 -14.29 -3.39 12.15
N GLY A 285 -15.56 -3.25 12.55
CA GLY A 285 -16.68 -2.96 11.65
C GLY A 285 -16.80 -1.48 11.28
N ARG A 286 -16.01 -0.59 11.90
CA ARG A 286 -15.94 0.81 11.45
C ARG A 286 -15.29 0.87 10.06
N PRO A 287 -15.80 1.71 9.13
CA PRO A 287 -15.19 1.86 7.83
C PRO A 287 -13.87 2.61 7.96
N TYR A 288 -12.86 2.22 7.17
CA TYR A 288 -11.64 3.01 7.01
C TYR A 288 -11.90 4.24 6.14
N TRP A 289 -12.58 4.01 5.00
CA TRP A 289 -12.94 5.06 4.06
C TRP A 289 -14.05 5.94 4.64
N CYS A 290 -13.76 7.23 4.80
CA CYS A 290 -14.68 8.20 5.41
C CYS A 290 -16.07 8.16 4.74
N PRO A 291 -17.17 7.87 5.47
CA PRO A 291 -18.51 7.91 4.89
C PRO A 291 -18.89 9.33 4.43
N LYS A 292 -19.65 9.44 3.32
CA LYS A 292 -20.15 10.74 2.80
C LYS A 292 -20.93 11.56 3.84
N SER A 293 -21.56 10.90 4.81
CA SER A 293 -22.30 11.53 5.93
C SER A 293 -21.41 11.97 7.11
N ALA A 294 -20.18 11.46 7.20
CA ALA A 294 -19.19 11.84 8.20
C ALA A 294 -18.28 12.97 7.70
N LEU A 295 -17.95 12.97 6.40
CA LEU A 295 -17.02 13.92 5.77
C LEU A 295 -17.22 15.41 6.16
N PRO A 296 -18.45 15.98 6.17
CA PRO A 296 -18.63 17.38 6.56
C PRO A 296 -18.24 17.70 8.00
N LYS A 297 -18.30 16.70 8.89
CA LYS A 297 -18.06 16.80 10.34
C LYS A 297 -16.58 16.73 10.71
N LEU A 298 -15.70 16.36 9.79
CA LEU A 298 -14.27 16.25 10.07
C LEU A 298 -13.66 17.65 10.25
N GLU A 299 -12.90 17.81 11.32
CA GLU A 299 -12.25 19.06 11.73
C GLU A 299 -10.78 18.84 12.11
N ALA A 300 -9.96 19.89 11.99
CA ALA A 300 -8.55 19.88 12.40
C ALA A 300 -8.33 19.43 13.86
N ASN A 301 -9.26 19.78 14.77
CA ASN A 301 -9.17 19.38 16.17
C ASN A 301 -9.34 17.87 16.37
N MET A 302 -10.12 17.17 15.53
CA MET A 302 -10.24 15.71 15.59
C MET A 302 -8.91 15.04 15.22
N VAL A 303 -8.27 15.49 14.13
CA VAL A 303 -6.96 15.00 13.69
C VAL A 303 -5.88 15.24 14.75
N ARG A 304 -5.80 16.44 15.32
CA ARG A 304 -4.85 16.77 16.41
C ARG A 304 -5.08 15.89 17.65
N SER A 305 -6.34 15.71 18.06
CA SER A 305 -6.71 14.92 19.24
C SER A 305 -6.39 13.44 19.05
N PHE A 306 -6.67 12.90 17.85
CA PHE A 306 -6.31 11.52 17.50
C PHE A 306 -4.80 11.30 17.54
N ARG A 307 -4.01 12.21 16.92
CA ARG A 307 -2.54 12.14 16.97
C ARG A 307 -2.04 12.19 18.42
N LYS A 308 -2.48 13.15 19.23
CA LYS A 308 -2.07 13.28 20.64
C LYS A 308 -2.32 12.00 21.46
N ARG A 309 -3.40 11.24 21.18
CA ARG A 309 -3.74 10.02 21.92
C ARG A 309 -3.00 8.77 21.42
N HIS A 310 -2.68 8.70 20.13
CA HIS A 310 -2.26 7.44 19.48
C HIS A 310 -0.84 7.45 18.90
N PHE A 311 -0.23 8.63 18.64
CA PHE A 311 1.13 8.76 18.11
C PHE A 311 2.12 8.90 19.27
N THR A 312 2.26 7.83 20.05
CA THR A 312 3.15 7.78 21.23
C THR A 312 4.28 6.77 20.99
N PRO A 313 5.50 7.00 21.50
CA PRO A 313 6.69 6.24 21.09
C PRO A 313 6.56 4.72 21.29
N GLY A 314 5.96 4.26 22.39
CA GLY A 314 5.70 2.82 22.60
C GLY A 314 4.78 2.15 21.57
N LYS A 315 3.92 2.92 20.89
CA LYS A 315 3.03 2.47 19.81
C LYS A 315 3.66 2.61 18.42
N MET A 316 4.94 2.97 18.33
CA MET A 316 5.62 3.27 17.07
C MET A 316 6.84 2.36 16.85
N VAL A 317 7.15 2.08 15.58
CA VAL A 317 8.38 1.44 15.12
C VAL A 317 9.00 2.30 14.02
N LEU A 318 10.25 2.73 14.19
CA LEU A 318 11.10 3.28 13.13
C LEU A 318 11.73 2.11 12.38
N ALA A 319 11.22 1.79 11.19
CA ALA A 319 11.71 0.70 10.36
C ALA A 319 12.57 1.22 9.18
N GLY A 320 13.59 0.45 8.78
CA GLY A 320 14.47 0.80 7.66
C GLY A 320 14.97 -0.41 6.84
N ALA A 321 14.87 -0.32 5.52
CA ALA A 321 15.38 -1.29 4.55
C ALA A 321 16.47 -0.63 3.68
N GLY A 322 17.69 -1.16 3.71
CA GLY A 322 18.87 -0.53 3.11
C GLY A 322 19.48 0.57 3.96
N VAL A 323 19.34 0.50 5.29
CA VAL A 323 19.84 1.50 6.23
C VAL A 323 20.77 0.83 7.24
N ASP A 324 21.87 1.51 7.59
CA ASP A 324 22.74 1.09 8.70
C ASP A 324 22.00 1.18 10.05
N HIS A 325 22.16 0.19 10.92
CA HIS A 325 21.37 0.13 12.15
C HIS A 325 21.79 1.19 13.17
N ASP A 326 23.09 1.37 13.38
CA ASP A 326 23.60 2.30 14.39
C ASP A 326 23.32 3.75 13.97
N GLU A 327 23.38 4.04 12.66
CA GLU A 327 22.93 5.32 12.12
C GLU A 327 21.43 5.54 12.31
N LEU A 328 20.56 4.56 12.02
CA LEU A 328 19.12 4.72 12.22
C LEU A 328 18.75 4.86 13.70
N VAL A 329 19.45 4.16 14.61
CA VAL A 329 19.29 4.30 16.06
C VAL A 329 19.74 5.68 16.52
N ARG A 330 20.88 6.19 16.04
CA ARG A 330 21.36 7.56 16.31
C ARG A 330 20.33 8.60 15.88
N LEU A 331 19.81 8.50 14.66
CA LEU A 331 18.82 9.43 14.11
C LEU A 331 17.47 9.31 14.83
N GLY A 332 17.05 8.08 15.13
CA GLY A 332 15.87 7.77 15.94
C GLY A 332 15.93 8.47 17.30
N ASN A 333 17.04 8.32 18.02
CA ASN A 333 17.25 8.97 19.31
C ASN A 333 17.35 10.50 19.18
N LYS A 334 18.05 11.02 18.16
CA LYS A 334 18.22 12.47 17.91
C LYS A 334 16.87 13.17 17.69
N TYR A 335 15.98 12.59 16.89
CA TYR A 335 14.76 13.27 16.43
C TYR A 335 13.48 12.82 17.16
N PHE A 336 13.41 11.58 17.66
CA PHE A 336 12.23 11.03 18.34
C PHE A 336 12.47 10.71 19.82
N GLY A 337 13.72 10.70 20.31
CA GLY A 337 14.04 10.37 21.70
C GLY A 337 13.47 11.36 22.74
N GLY A 338 13.21 12.60 22.32
CA GLY A 338 12.55 13.63 23.14
C GLY A 338 11.02 13.52 23.21
N LEU A 339 10.40 12.56 22.53
CA LEU A 339 8.97 12.30 22.70
C LEU A 339 8.69 11.74 24.10
N GLU A 340 7.73 12.34 24.80
CA GLU A 340 7.28 11.88 26.12
C GLU A 340 6.90 10.40 26.05
N ALA A 341 7.60 9.59 26.85
CA ALA A 341 7.16 8.24 27.13
C ALA A 341 5.86 8.33 27.91
N VAL A 342 4.77 7.78 27.37
CA VAL A 342 3.59 7.50 28.17
C VAL A 342 3.89 6.28 29.02
N GLU A 343 4.61 6.50 30.13
CA GLU A 343 4.50 5.65 31.30
C GLU A 343 3.01 5.53 31.66
N GLY A 344 2.59 4.39 32.22
CA GLY A 344 1.18 4.10 32.51
C GLY A 344 0.56 5.11 33.46
N GLY A 345 0.00 6.19 32.90
CA GLY A 345 -0.34 7.39 33.64
C GLY A 345 -1.46 7.16 34.64
N ASN A 346 -1.16 7.38 35.92
CA ASN A 346 -2.18 7.59 36.94
C ASN A 346 -2.93 8.91 36.63
N GLY A 347 -4.10 8.79 36.01
CA GLY A 347 -4.98 9.92 35.68
C GLY A 347 -5.51 9.82 34.25
N ASP A 348 -6.85 9.79 34.12
CA ASP A 348 -7.59 9.82 32.86
C ASP A 348 -7.30 8.70 31.84
N VAL A 349 -7.70 7.48 32.21
CA VAL A 349 -8.12 6.36 31.33
C VAL A 349 -7.43 6.33 29.95
N VAL A 350 -6.10 6.20 29.96
CA VAL A 350 -5.39 5.63 28.81
C VAL A 350 -5.69 4.14 28.83
N ASP A 351 -6.58 3.70 27.94
CA ASP A 351 -6.99 2.30 27.78
C ASP A 351 -5.76 1.38 27.74
N ALA A 352 -5.52 0.70 28.88
CA ALA A 352 -4.49 -0.31 29.05
C ALA A 352 -4.97 -1.68 28.54
N ALA A 353 -6.29 -1.88 28.45
CA ALA A 353 -6.87 -2.78 27.48
C ALA A 353 -6.67 -2.18 26.07
N GLY A 354 -6.42 -3.01 25.06
CA GLY A 354 -6.46 -2.54 23.67
C GLY A 354 -7.86 -2.04 23.27
N PRO A 355 -8.06 -1.56 22.03
CA PRO A 355 -9.40 -1.35 21.51
C PRO A 355 -10.25 -2.60 21.70
N ALA A 356 -11.48 -2.43 22.19
CA ALA A 356 -12.38 -3.54 22.49
C ALA A 356 -12.38 -4.61 21.39
N GLU A 357 -12.17 -5.87 21.79
CA GLU A 357 -12.09 -7.00 20.86
C GLU A 357 -13.35 -7.07 19.99
N SER A 358 -13.15 -7.27 18.69
CA SER A 358 -14.24 -7.37 17.73
C SER A 358 -14.60 -8.84 17.48
N SER A 359 -15.80 -9.20 17.92
CA SER A 359 -16.39 -10.52 17.70
C SER A 359 -17.09 -10.61 16.34
N TYR A 360 -16.86 -11.69 15.60
CA TYR A 360 -17.58 -11.97 14.37
C TYR A 360 -19.04 -12.31 14.69
N VAL A 361 -19.97 -11.50 14.20
CA VAL A 361 -21.43 -11.70 14.33
C VAL A 361 -22.07 -12.19 13.03
N GLY A 362 -21.35 -12.07 11.91
CA GLY A 362 -21.89 -12.31 10.57
C GLY A 362 -22.98 -11.29 10.19
N GLY A 363 -23.51 -11.43 8.98
CA GLY A 363 -24.57 -10.57 8.48
C GLY A 363 -24.57 -10.44 6.97
N GLU A 364 -25.48 -9.62 6.46
CA GLU A 364 -25.61 -9.31 5.04
C GLU A 364 -25.62 -7.78 4.84
N SER A 365 -24.96 -7.31 3.78
CA SER A 365 -25.05 -5.94 3.29
C SER A 365 -25.30 -5.93 1.78
N ARG A 366 -26.23 -5.09 1.32
CA ARG A 366 -26.60 -4.96 -0.10
C ARG A 366 -26.56 -3.50 -0.54
N ASN A 367 -25.49 -3.12 -1.23
CA ASN A 367 -25.34 -1.78 -1.78
C ASN A 367 -25.94 -1.69 -3.18
N VAL A 368 -26.99 -0.87 -3.34
CA VAL A 368 -27.57 -0.57 -4.65
C VAL A 368 -26.94 0.74 -5.17
N VAL A 369 -25.87 0.61 -5.95
CA VAL A 369 -25.21 1.76 -6.58
C VAL A 369 -26.00 2.15 -7.84
N ALA A 370 -26.64 3.32 -7.83
CA ALA A 370 -27.54 3.75 -8.90
C ALA A 370 -26.84 4.06 -10.24
N LYS A 371 -25.54 4.38 -10.21
CA LYS A 371 -24.69 4.60 -11.39
C LYS A 371 -23.29 4.08 -11.09
N HIS A 372 -22.85 3.05 -11.80
CA HIS A 372 -21.44 2.67 -11.87
C HIS A 372 -20.98 2.66 -13.33
N LYS A 373 -19.66 2.77 -13.57
CA LYS A 373 -19.08 2.82 -14.93
C LYS A 373 -19.25 1.49 -15.66
N ASP A 374 -19.06 0.38 -14.94
CA ASP A 374 -19.40 -0.97 -15.41
C ASP A 374 -20.82 -1.38 -14.97
N LYS A 375 -21.37 -2.42 -15.62
CA LYS A 375 -22.70 -2.96 -15.31
C LYS A 375 -22.65 -4.21 -14.40
N LEU A 376 -21.50 -4.51 -13.79
CA LEU A 376 -21.28 -5.78 -13.10
C LEU A 376 -21.93 -5.76 -11.71
N THR A 377 -22.63 -6.85 -11.39
CA THR A 377 -23.06 -7.14 -10.02
C THR A 377 -21.96 -7.92 -9.33
N ARG A 378 -21.49 -7.41 -8.19
CA ARG A 378 -20.41 -7.99 -7.39
C ARG A 378 -20.97 -8.65 -6.14
N VAL A 379 -20.38 -9.77 -5.75
CA VAL A 379 -20.78 -10.57 -4.59
C VAL A 379 -19.54 -11.06 -3.84
N SER A 380 -19.66 -11.16 -2.52
CA SER A 380 -18.59 -11.66 -1.65
C SER A 380 -19.20 -12.38 -0.46
N VAL A 381 -18.58 -13.49 -0.07
CA VAL A 381 -18.91 -14.26 1.14
C VAL A 381 -17.63 -14.58 1.89
N ALA A 382 -17.64 -14.46 3.21
CA ALA A 382 -16.48 -14.74 4.05
C ALA A 382 -16.89 -15.31 5.41
N PHE A 383 -16.00 -16.09 5.99
CA PHE A 383 -16.16 -16.75 7.28
C PHE A 383 -15.03 -16.33 8.23
N LYS A 384 -15.31 -16.40 9.55
CA LYS A 384 -14.31 -16.11 10.59
C LYS A 384 -13.13 -17.08 10.48
N VAL A 385 -11.92 -16.54 10.57
CA VAL A 385 -10.66 -17.26 10.82
C VAL A 385 -9.91 -16.60 11.97
N GLY A 386 -8.77 -17.18 12.35
CA GLY A 386 -7.87 -16.64 13.36
C GLY A 386 -7.30 -15.25 13.05
N GLY A 387 -6.75 -14.61 14.08
CA GLY A 387 -5.97 -13.37 13.94
C GLY A 387 -4.49 -13.63 13.62
N TRP A 388 -3.66 -12.60 13.74
CA TRP A 388 -2.20 -12.71 13.52
C TRP A 388 -1.51 -13.69 14.48
N HIS A 389 -2.05 -13.87 15.69
CA HIS A 389 -1.48 -14.74 16.72
C HIS A 389 -2.04 -16.17 16.74
N ASP A 390 -2.80 -16.56 15.70
CA ASP A 390 -3.46 -17.87 15.62
C ASP A 390 -2.57 -18.93 14.93
N ASP A 391 -2.47 -20.13 15.52
CA ASP A 391 -1.70 -21.26 14.96
C ASP A 391 -2.16 -21.65 13.54
N LEU A 392 -3.41 -21.34 13.18
CA LEU A 392 -4.01 -21.59 11.86
C LEU A 392 -3.77 -20.46 10.85
N LEU A 393 -2.98 -19.43 11.17
CA LEU A 393 -2.63 -18.33 10.24
C LEU A 393 -1.99 -18.87 8.94
N VAL A 394 -0.91 -19.65 9.06
CA VAL A 394 -0.20 -20.20 7.88
C VAL A 394 -1.10 -21.17 7.08
N PRO A 395 -1.82 -22.13 7.70
CA PRO A 395 -2.87 -22.90 7.02
C PRO A 395 -3.91 -22.04 6.28
N THR A 396 -4.35 -20.92 6.87
CA THR A 396 -5.30 -19.98 6.25
C THR A 396 -4.72 -19.30 5.01
N CYS A 397 -3.45 -18.86 5.07
CA CYS A 397 -2.73 -18.33 3.90
C CYS A 397 -2.56 -19.39 2.80
N VAL A 398 -2.24 -20.64 3.14
CA VAL A 398 -2.17 -21.74 2.17
C VAL A 398 -3.54 -22.00 1.53
N LEU A 399 -4.62 -21.98 2.30
CA LEU A 399 -5.99 -22.17 1.81
C LEU A 399 -6.44 -21.04 0.86
N GLN A 400 -6.08 -19.79 1.17
CA GLN A 400 -6.31 -18.64 0.29
C GLN A 400 -5.60 -18.82 -1.06
N VAL A 401 -4.32 -19.19 -1.05
CA VAL A 401 -3.53 -19.44 -2.28
C VAL A 401 -4.03 -20.66 -3.06
N LEU A 402 -4.54 -21.69 -2.38
CA LEU A 402 -5.11 -22.88 -3.00
C LEU A 402 -6.41 -22.60 -3.75
N LEU A 403 -7.31 -21.84 -3.12
CA LEU A 403 -8.52 -21.34 -3.78
C LEU A 403 -8.15 -20.41 -4.95
N GLY A 404 -7.24 -19.46 -4.71
CA GLY A 404 -6.67 -18.55 -5.70
C GLY A 404 -7.73 -17.80 -6.49
N GLY A 405 -7.71 -17.93 -7.81
CA GLY A 405 -8.65 -17.28 -8.73
C GLY A 405 -8.09 -16.03 -9.42
N GLY A 406 -8.96 -15.06 -9.67
CA GLY A 406 -8.64 -13.78 -10.32
C GLY A 406 -9.74 -13.28 -11.27
N ASP A 407 -9.33 -12.46 -12.24
CA ASP A 407 -10.17 -11.92 -13.32
C ASP A 407 -10.30 -12.91 -14.50
N SER A 408 -11.45 -12.93 -15.18
CA SER A 408 -11.71 -13.69 -16.42
C SER A 408 -10.73 -13.32 -17.54
N PHE A 409 -10.30 -12.05 -17.57
CA PHE A 409 -9.33 -11.50 -18.52
C PHE A 409 -7.99 -11.21 -17.84
N SER A 410 -7.05 -12.16 -17.91
CA SER A 410 -5.67 -11.97 -17.42
C SER A 410 -4.64 -12.20 -18.53
N ALA A 411 -4.19 -11.11 -19.15
CA ALA A 411 -3.28 -11.13 -20.30
C ALA A 411 -1.80 -11.40 -19.93
N GLY A 412 -1.51 -12.41 -19.10
CA GLY A 412 -0.12 -12.78 -18.75
C GLY A 412 0.10 -14.29 -18.70
N GLY A 413 1.37 -14.67 -18.53
CA GLY A 413 1.81 -16.05 -18.69
C GLY A 413 1.56 -16.99 -17.50
N PRO A 414 2.07 -18.23 -17.60
CA PRO A 414 2.06 -19.20 -16.50
C PRO A 414 2.61 -18.64 -15.19
N GLY A 415 2.12 -19.16 -14.07
CA GLY A 415 2.49 -18.71 -12.72
C GLY A 415 1.43 -17.83 -12.04
N LYS A 416 0.53 -17.19 -12.80
CA LYS A 416 -0.59 -16.35 -12.30
C LYS A 416 -1.70 -17.07 -11.51
N GLY A 417 -1.47 -18.28 -11.00
CA GLY A 417 -2.53 -19.04 -10.31
C GLY A 417 -3.60 -19.67 -11.22
N MET A 418 -3.38 -19.80 -12.54
CA MET A 418 -4.32 -20.44 -13.49
C MET A 418 -4.70 -21.90 -13.14
N TYR A 419 -3.93 -22.55 -12.25
CA TYR A 419 -4.17 -23.90 -11.75
C TYR A 419 -4.82 -23.95 -10.35
N SER A 420 -5.17 -22.80 -9.78
CA SER A 420 -5.95 -22.72 -8.53
C SER A 420 -7.40 -23.16 -8.74
N ARG A 421 -8.10 -23.51 -7.65
CA ARG A 421 -9.46 -24.08 -7.74
C ARG A 421 -10.44 -23.11 -8.38
N LEU A 422 -10.51 -21.86 -7.93
CA LEU A 422 -11.48 -20.89 -8.47
C LEU A 422 -11.19 -20.58 -9.95
N TYR A 423 -9.94 -20.59 -10.38
CA TYR A 423 -9.61 -20.41 -11.79
C TYR A 423 -10.07 -21.61 -12.65
N ARG A 424 -9.78 -22.84 -12.20
CA ARG A 424 -10.11 -24.08 -12.93
C ARG A 424 -11.59 -24.45 -12.90
N GLU A 425 -12.27 -24.17 -11.79
CA GLU A 425 -13.61 -24.67 -11.51
C GLU A 425 -14.68 -23.59 -11.61
N VAL A 426 -14.33 -22.31 -11.37
CA VAL A 426 -15.24 -21.19 -11.63
C VAL A 426 -14.96 -20.59 -13.01
N LEU A 427 -13.83 -19.88 -13.20
CA LEU A 427 -13.60 -19.06 -14.40
C LEU A 427 -13.56 -19.87 -15.70
N ASN A 428 -12.94 -21.04 -15.70
CA ASN A 428 -12.89 -21.91 -16.88
C ASN A 428 -14.22 -22.64 -17.20
N ARG A 429 -15.16 -22.74 -16.25
CA ARG A 429 -16.45 -23.46 -16.43
C ARG A 429 -17.61 -22.50 -16.66
N PHE A 430 -17.68 -21.42 -15.89
CA PHE A 430 -18.70 -20.40 -15.97
C PHE A 430 -18.17 -19.21 -16.78
N TYR A 431 -18.26 -19.29 -18.10
CA TYR A 431 -17.84 -18.24 -19.05
C TYR A 431 -18.44 -16.84 -18.82
N TRP A 432 -19.44 -16.75 -17.93
CA TRP A 432 -20.16 -15.55 -17.57
C TRP A 432 -19.73 -14.93 -16.23
N ALA A 433 -18.84 -15.59 -15.50
CA ALA A 433 -18.19 -15.05 -14.31
C ALA A 433 -17.00 -14.18 -14.75
N GLU A 434 -17.03 -12.91 -14.36
CA GLU A 434 -16.01 -11.92 -14.76
C GLU A 434 -14.82 -11.89 -13.78
N ALA A 435 -15.06 -12.25 -12.53
CA ALA A 435 -14.01 -12.44 -11.52
C ALA A 435 -14.48 -13.45 -10.47
N ALA A 436 -13.55 -14.21 -9.93
CA ALA A 436 -13.73 -15.10 -8.79
C ALA A 436 -12.36 -15.28 -8.11
N GLU A 437 -12.16 -14.69 -6.93
CA GLU A 437 -10.88 -14.65 -6.22
C GLU A 437 -11.06 -14.84 -4.71
N ALA A 438 -10.19 -15.65 -4.11
CA ALA A 438 -10.13 -15.85 -2.67
C ALA A 438 -9.22 -14.82 -1.99
N PHE A 439 -9.71 -14.26 -0.89
CA PHE A 439 -9.02 -13.23 -0.12
C PHE A 439 -9.01 -13.58 1.36
N SER A 440 -8.00 -13.10 2.07
CA SER A 440 -7.97 -12.99 3.51
C SER A 440 -8.01 -11.51 3.95
N MET A 441 -8.44 -11.29 5.19
CA MET A 441 -8.34 -10.03 5.94
C MET A 441 -8.00 -10.42 7.38
N ILE A 442 -6.76 -10.23 7.82
CA ILE A 442 -6.31 -10.67 9.15
C ILE A 442 -6.03 -9.43 10.01
N HIS A 443 -6.54 -9.47 11.24
CA HIS A 443 -6.34 -8.47 12.30
C HIS A 443 -5.75 -9.15 13.54
N ASP A 444 -5.41 -8.39 14.58
CA ASP A 444 -4.70 -8.93 15.75
C ASP A 444 -5.48 -10.07 16.45
N GLU A 445 -6.79 -9.90 16.67
CA GLU A 445 -7.63 -10.87 17.40
C GLU A 445 -8.45 -11.83 16.52
N THR A 446 -8.63 -11.54 15.23
CA THR A 446 -9.54 -12.27 14.34
C THR A 446 -9.24 -11.98 12.87
N GLY A 447 -9.73 -12.83 11.96
CA GLY A 447 -9.70 -12.55 10.54
C GLY A 447 -10.96 -13.02 9.80
N LEU A 448 -10.98 -12.74 8.51
CA LEU A 448 -11.93 -13.27 7.53
C LEU A 448 -11.18 -13.98 6.41
N LEU A 449 -11.66 -15.16 6.01
CA LEU A 449 -11.31 -15.81 4.74
C LEU A 449 -12.58 -15.86 3.88
N GLY A 450 -12.49 -15.41 2.63
CA GLY A 450 -13.65 -15.28 1.76
C GLY A 450 -13.36 -15.45 0.28
N ILE A 451 -14.42 -15.49 -0.50
CA ILE A 451 -14.39 -15.48 -1.96
C ILE A 451 -15.21 -14.29 -2.44
N ALA A 452 -14.62 -13.49 -3.32
CA ALA A 452 -15.24 -12.34 -3.97
C ALA A 452 -15.30 -12.57 -5.48
N GLY A 453 -16.27 -11.94 -6.15
CA GLY A 453 -16.37 -12.02 -7.60
C GLY A 453 -17.41 -11.11 -8.22
N ALA A 454 -17.50 -11.18 -9.53
CA ALA A 454 -18.34 -10.32 -10.36
C ALA A 454 -19.03 -11.11 -11.48
N ALA A 455 -20.25 -10.71 -11.83
CA ALA A 455 -20.98 -11.22 -12.99
C ALA A 455 -21.75 -10.09 -13.68
N ALA A 456 -22.07 -10.28 -14.96
CA ALA A 456 -22.71 -9.26 -15.80
C ALA A 456 -24.14 -8.85 -15.36
N ASP A 457 -24.81 -9.64 -14.53
CA ASP A 457 -26.18 -9.37 -14.07
C ASP A 457 -26.48 -9.98 -12.69
N LYS A 458 -27.63 -9.60 -12.11
CA LYS A 458 -28.04 -10.00 -10.75
C LYS A 458 -28.40 -11.48 -10.63
N LEU A 459 -28.93 -12.12 -11.67
CA LEU A 459 -29.28 -13.54 -11.64
C LEU A 459 -28.01 -14.39 -11.60
N ARG A 460 -27.05 -14.07 -12.48
CA ARG A 460 -25.74 -14.70 -12.52
C ARG A 460 -24.92 -14.44 -11.26
N ALA A 461 -25.00 -13.24 -10.68
CA ALA A 461 -24.37 -12.97 -9.39
C ALA A 461 -24.95 -13.81 -8.23
N GLY A 462 -26.26 -14.09 -8.26
CA GLY A 462 -26.90 -15.05 -7.34
C GLY A 462 -26.40 -16.49 -7.54
N GLN A 463 -26.22 -16.91 -8.80
CA GLN A 463 -25.60 -18.20 -9.14
C GLN A 463 -24.13 -18.27 -8.69
N LEU A 464 -23.37 -17.19 -8.86
CA LEU A 464 -21.97 -17.11 -8.43
C LEU A 464 -21.83 -17.24 -6.90
N MET A 465 -22.72 -16.59 -6.14
CA MET A 465 -22.80 -16.76 -4.69
C MET A 465 -23.08 -18.21 -4.28
N HIS A 466 -23.97 -18.92 -5.00
CA HIS A 466 -24.22 -20.34 -4.74
C HIS A 466 -22.95 -21.19 -4.98
N VAL A 467 -22.25 -20.95 -6.10
CA VAL A 467 -20.96 -21.61 -6.43
C VAL A 467 -19.89 -21.33 -5.37
N PHE A 468 -19.81 -20.11 -4.82
CA PHE A 468 -18.86 -19.80 -3.74
C PHE A 468 -19.16 -20.57 -2.45
N CYS A 469 -20.44 -20.67 -2.06
CA CYS A 469 -20.86 -21.48 -0.93
C CYS A 469 -20.60 -22.99 -1.16
N GLU A 470 -20.81 -23.47 -2.39
CA GLU A 470 -20.50 -24.85 -2.78
C GLU A 470 -19.00 -25.15 -2.61
N HIS A 471 -18.10 -24.28 -3.08
CA HIS A 471 -16.65 -24.46 -2.91
C HIS A 471 -16.22 -24.52 -1.44
N PHE A 472 -16.79 -23.68 -0.56
CA PHE A 472 -16.53 -23.77 0.88
C PHE A 472 -17.07 -25.07 1.49
N ALA A 473 -18.28 -25.51 1.12
CA ALA A 473 -18.86 -26.77 1.58
C ALA A 473 -18.05 -27.99 1.10
N THR A 474 -17.58 -27.98 -0.15
CA THR A 474 -16.70 -29.01 -0.72
C THR A 474 -15.36 -29.05 0.02
N LEU A 475 -14.73 -27.91 0.30
CA LEU A 475 -13.50 -27.87 1.10
C LEU A 475 -13.65 -28.46 2.51
N ALA A 476 -14.83 -28.32 3.12
CA ALA A 476 -15.11 -28.86 4.45
C ALA A 476 -15.42 -30.37 4.46
N THR A 477 -15.73 -30.98 3.31
CA THR A 477 -16.25 -32.36 3.22
C THR A 477 -15.44 -33.29 2.31
N VAL A 478 -14.68 -32.74 1.37
CA VAL A 478 -13.88 -33.48 0.38
C VAL A 478 -12.41 -33.14 0.57
N PRO A 479 -11.54 -34.14 0.82
CA PRO A 479 -10.10 -33.92 0.97
C PRO A 479 -9.47 -33.18 -0.20
N VAL A 480 -8.53 -32.29 0.12
CA VAL A 480 -7.65 -31.63 -0.86
C VAL A 480 -6.62 -32.64 -1.38
N THR A 481 -6.31 -32.60 -2.67
CA THR A 481 -5.27 -33.48 -3.24
C THR A 481 -3.86 -33.00 -2.86
N ASP A 482 -2.93 -33.94 -2.68
CA ASP A 482 -1.52 -33.62 -2.36
C ASP A 482 -0.88 -32.70 -3.41
N GLU A 483 -1.26 -32.83 -4.68
CA GLU A 483 -0.78 -31.98 -5.77
C GLU A 483 -1.23 -30.52 -5.61
N GLU A 484 -2.51 -30.29 -5.29
CA GLU A 484 -3.04 -28.95 -5.04
C GLU A 484 -2.42 -28.32 -3.78
N LEU A 485 -2.31 -29.10 -2.69
CA LEU A 485 -1.72 -28.63 -1.44
C LEU A 485 -0.23 -28.30 -1.61
N SER A 486 0.54 -29.17 -2.29
CA SER A 486 1.94 -28.94 -2.60
C SER A 486 2.13 -27.70 -3.48
N ARG A 487 1.32 -27.55 -4.53
CA ARG A 487 1.29 -26.36 -5.40
C ARG A 487 0.97 -25.09 -4.60
N ALA A 488 -0.02 -25.11 -3.72
CA ALA A 488 -0.39 -23.95 -2.90
C ALA A 488 0.71 -23.57 -1.90
N ARG A 489 1.31 -24.54 -1.19
CA ARG A 489 2.44 -24.32 -0.28
C ARG A 489 3.65 -23.72 -1.02
N ASN A 490 4.01 -24.28 -2.17
CA ASN A 490 5.14 -23.80 -2.97
C ASN A 490 4.88 -22.40 -3.54
N MET A 491 3.64 -22.11 -3.96
CA MET A 491 3.24 -20.78 -4.42
C MET A 491 3.27 -19.76 -3.29
N LEU A 492 2.80 -20.09 -2.08
CA LEU A 492 2.90 -19.20 -0.91
C LEU A 492 4.36 -18.89 -0.56
N LYS A 493 5.23 -19.93 -0.51
CA LYS A 493 6.68 -19.77 -0.28
C LYS A 493 7.32 -18.87 -1.35
N CYS A 494 6.96 -19.05 -2.61
CA CYS A 494 7.42 -18.20 -3.72
C CYS A 494 6.97 -16.74 -3.57
N ASN A 495 5.67 -16.51 -3.30
CA ASN A 495 5.10 -15.17 -3.13
C ASN A 495 5.78 -14.41 -1.98
N VAL A 496 5.96 -15.04 -0.82
CA VAL A 496 6.64 -14.41 0.34
C VAL A 496 8.08 -14.03 -0.01
N LEU A 497 8.86 -14.95 -0.59
CA LEU A 497 10.27 -14.69 -0.91
C LEU A 497 10.44 -13.61 -1.98
N THR A 498 9.68 -13.68 -3.07
CA THR A 498 9.77 -12.72 -4.19
C THR A 498 9.24 -11.33 -3.84
N HIS A 499 8.22 -11.22 -2.98
CA HIS A 499 7.74 -9.91 -2.53
C HIS A 499 8.78 -9.18 -1.67
N LEU A 500 9.58 -9.89 -0.87
CA LEU A 500 10.63 -9.32 -0.02
C LEU A 500 11.86 -8.82 -0.79
N GLU A 501 11.94 -9.04 -2.11
CA GLU A 501 12.93 -8.39 -2.98
C GLU A 501 12.67 -6.87 -3.11
N SER A 502 11.43 -6.43 -2.90
CA SER A 502 11.06 -5.01 -2.90
C SER A 502 11.42 -4.37 -1.56
N ARG A 503 12.25 -3.32 -1.57
CA ARG A 503 12.62 -2.57 -0.35
C ARG A 503 11.40 -1.97 0.37
N LEU A 504 10.39 -1.52 -0.37
CA LEU A 504 9.14 -1.00 0.19
C LEU A 504 8.40 -2.08 1.00
N VAL A 505 8.31 -3.29 0.44
CA VAL A 505 7.67 -4.43 1.11
C VAL A 505 8.53 -4.92 2.28
N LEU A 506 9.86 -4.92 2.15
CA LEU A 506 10.78 -5.26 3.25
C LEU A 506 10.66 -4.27 4.42
N PHE A 507 10.55 -2.97 4.15
CA PHE A 507 10.27 -1.95 5.16
C PHE A 507 8.92 -2.19 5.86
N GLU A 508 7.86 -2.42 5.08
CA GLU A 508 6.52 -2.70 5.60
C GLU A 508 6.50 -3.99 6.45
N ASP A 509 7.12 -5.06 5.97
CA ASP A 509 7.24 -6.34 6.66
C ASP A 509 8.00 -6.21 8.00
N ILE A 510 9.15 -5.53 8.01
CA ILE A 510 9.89 -5.23 9.25
C ILE A 510 8.99 -4.44 10.21
N GLY A 511 8.41 -3.33 9.77
CA GLY A 511 7.65 -2.44 10.64
C GLY A 511 6.37 -3.07 11.20
N ARG A 512 5.60 -3.79 10.37
CA ARG A 512 4.37 -4.47 10.78
C ARG A 512 4.64 -5.65 11.71
N GLN A 513 5.58 -6.55 11.37
CA GLN A 513 5.89 -7.67 12.26
C GLN A 513 6.42 -7.20 13.60
N MET A 514 7.29 -6.18 13.62
CA MET A 514 7.78 -5.57 14.86
C MET A 514 6.66 -4.97 15.71
N LEU A 515 5.62 -4.38 15.11
CA LEU A 515 4.44 -3.91 15.85
C LEU A 515 3.61 -5.06 16.40
N THR A 516 3.24 -6.03 15.56
CA THR A 516 2.31 -7.12 15.90
C THR A 516 2.92 -8.14 16.85
N TYR A 517 4.13 -8.65 16.57
CA TYR A 517 4.76 -9.73 17.34
C TYR A 517 5.88 -9.27 18.28
N GLY A 518 6.25 -7.98 18.26
CA GLY A 518 7.43 -7.46 18.98
C GLY A 518 8.79 -7.89 18.40
N ARG A 519 8.78 -8.78 17.39
CA ARG A 519 9.94 -9.32 16.67
C ARG A 519 9.60 -9.45 15.19
N ARG A 520 10.62 -9.60 14.34
CA ARG A 520 10.46 -10.06 12.97
C ARG A 520 10.88 -11.52 12.84
N GLU A 521 10.02 -12.35 12.28
CA GLU A 521 10.36 -13.72 11.91
C GLU A 521 11.03 -13.74 10.54
N THR A 522 12.12 -14.49 10.44
CA THR A 522 12.88 -14.59 9.18
C THR A 522 12.09 -15.39 8.15
N PRO A 523 12.20 -15.06 6.85
CA PRO A 523 11.53 -15.83 5.79
C PRO A 523 11.91 -17.32 5.82
N GLU A 524 13.13 -17.66 6.23
CA GLU A 524 13.63 -19.02 6.38
C GLU A 524 13.01 -19.79 7.56
N SER A 525 12.34 -19.09 8.48
CA SER A 525 11.48 -19.71 9.52
C SER A 525 10.13 -20.09 8.90
N LEU A 526 9.48 -19.13 8.22
CA LEU A 526 8.16 -19.27 7.58
C LEU A 526 8.14 -20.28 6.41
N VAL A 527 9.30 -20.50 5.77
CA VAL A 527 9.45 -21.35 4.57
C VAL A 527 9.80 -22.81 4.92
N ARG A 528 9.84 -23.20 6.20
CA ARG A 528 9.96 -24.61 6.62
C ARG A 528 8.66 -25.38 6.30
#